data_AF-A0AAE0Y4K1-F1
#
_entry.id   AF-A0AAE0Y4K1-F1
#
_cell.length_a   1.000
_cell.length_b   1.000
_cell.length_c   1.000
_cell.angle_alpha   90.00
_cell.angle_beta   90.00
_cell.angle_gamma   90.00
#
_symmetry.space_group_name_H-M   'P 1'
#
loop_
_entity.id
_entity.type
_entity.pdbx_description
1 polymer ?
#
loop_
_entity_poly.entity_id
_entity_poly.type
_entity_poly.pdbx_seq_one_letter_code
_entity_poly.pdbx_strand_id
1 'polypeptide(L)'
;KSNEGPKHPKFGRKFIGVDGGGQLEIHGQDKISWTKLVRTTGPAAKGCGLVFDSRDRKFSTERGEGIHMTVWKDDGTFFDHTLFLTEHATAAASHMERFHTYVKELPRGVVVGVAVFEDLGRVADTSLPWNSVYHALELLGSKRAREIGEFEPYALVTITGDGGNSTQEAVWADVKGSISETKEVEAKIAIASTQLTFVARSIVTKDSSPNEARFRVVQSEWESPKINLMHDVSKWEPGDKVVVASTDFDWRQAEVKTILPCLDCSAYQVKLE
;
A
#
# COMPACT_ATOMS: atom_id res chain seq x y z
N LYS A 1 22.23 21.19 -10.37
CA LYS A 1 21.52 20.95 -9.08
C LYS A 1 21.15 22.28 -8.42
N SER A 2 20.08 22.35 -7.61
CA SER A 2 19.66 23.59 -6.89
C SER A 2 20.71 24.19 -5.93
N ASN A 3 21.83 23.49 -5.72
CA ASN A 3 22.90 23.88 -4.81
C ASN A 3 24.17 24.33 -5.56
N GLU A 4 24.17 24.23 -6.89
CA GLU A 4 25.29 24.57 -7.76
C GLU A 4 25.03 25.94 -8.39
N GLY A 5 25.87 26.93 -8.07
CA GLY A 5 25.77 28.29 -8.60
C GLY A 5 26.34 29.36 -7.64
N PRO A 6 26.72 30.54 -8.16
CA PRO A 6 27.22 31.64 -7.35
C PRO A 6 26.14 32.13 -6.37
N LYS A 7 26.54 32.30 -5.11
CA LYS A 7 25.67 32.83 -4.04
C LYS A 7 25.41 34.30 -4.29
N HIS A 8 24.15 34.72 -4.36
CA HIS A 8 23.82 36.14 -4.39
C HIS A 8 24.25 36.78 -3.06
N PRO A 9 24.99 37.91 -3.06
CA PRO A 9 25.56 38.50 -1.86
C PRO A 9 24.53 38.81 -0.76
N LYS A 10 23.31 39.19 -1.15
CA LYS A 10 22.21 39.52 -0.23
C LYS A 10 21.22 38.39 0.02
N PHE A 11 21.05 37.49 -0.94
CA PHE A 11 19.89 36.58 -0.95
C PHE A 11 20.28 35.09 -0.89
N GLY A 12 21.57 34.78 -0.81
CA GLY A 12 22.01 33.39 -0.73
C GLY A 12 21.88 32.66 -2.06
N ARG A 13 21.63 31.35 -2.01
CA ARG A 13 21.52 30.49 -3.21
C ARG A 13 20.08 30.20 -3.63
N LYS A 14 19.09 30.50 -2.78
CA LYS A 14 17.66 30.29 -3.04
C LYS A 14 16.92 31.57 -2.69
N PHE A 15 16.38 32.24 -3.69
CA PHE A 15 15.63 33.47 -3.48
C PHE A 15 14.58 33.65 -4.56
N ILE A 16 13.47 34.27 -4.17
CA ILE A 16 12.50 34.85 -5.09
C ILE A 16 12.76 36.35 -5.05
N GLY A 17 13.23 36.91 -6.15
CA GLY A 17 13.52 38.33 -6.28
C GLY A 17 12.41 39.05 -7.01
N VAL A 18 12.14 40.28 -6.59
CA VAL A 18 11.24 41.21 -7.28
C VAL A 18 12.03 42.47 -7.59
N ASP A 19 11.96 42.93 -8.84
CA ASP A 19 12.66 44.13 -9.26
C ASP A 19 11.96 45.41 -8.75
N GLY A 20 12.64 46.55 -8.86
CA GLY A 20 12.10 47.85 -8.45
C GLY A 20 10.78 48.16 -9.14
N GLY A 21 9.71 48.32 -8.35
CA GLY A 21 8.35 48.59 -8.84
C GLY A 21 7.47 47.33 -9.04
N GLY A 22 8.01 46.13 -8.84
CA GLY A 22 7.21 44.90 -8.85
C GLY A 22 6.55 44.60 -7.50
N GLN A 23 5.47 43.82 -7.54
CA GLN A 23 4.77 43.29 -6.37
C GLN A 23 4.77 41.77 -6.42
N LEU A 24 5.27 41.10 -5.37
CA LEU A 24 5.14 39.66 -5.20
C LEU A 24 3.97 39.39 -4.26
N GLU A 25 2.99 38.67 -4.77
CA GLU A 25 1.87 38.18 -3.98
C GLU A 25 1.96 36.67 -3.91
N ILE A 26 2.04 36.13 -2.69
CA ILE A 26 2.01 34.70 -2.43
C ILE A 26 0.61 34.40 -1.91
N HIS A 27 -0.19 33.76 -2.75
CA HIS A 27 -1.55 33.37 -2.43
C HIS A 27 -1.58 31.92 -1.97
N GLY A 28 -2.29 31.66 -0.89
CA GLY A 28 -2.43 30.34 -0.31
C GLY A 28 -3.22 30.44 0.99
N GLN A 29 -3.74 29.30 1.46
CA GLN A 29 -4.27 29.26 2.81
C GLN A 29 -3.14 29.49 3.80
N ASP A 30 -3.39 30.30 4.84
CA ASP A 30 -2.43 30.59 5.90
C ASP A 30 -2.22 29.36 6.80
N LYS A 31 -1.43 28.37 6.34
CA LYS A 31 -1.12 27.12 7.04
C LYS A 31 0.34 27.13 7.50
N ILE A 32 0.63 26.52 8.65
CA ILE A 32 2.02 26.24 9.02
C ILE A 32 2.64 25.26 8.02
N SER A 33 3.84 25.55 7.54
CA SER A 33 4.49 24.77 6.47
C SER A 33 5.22 23.52 6.96
N TRP A 34 5.55 23.45 8.26
CA TRP A 34 6.20 22.28 8.86
C TRP A 34 6.03 22.27 10.39
N THR A 35 6.16 21.10 10.99
CA THR A 35 6.17 20.93 12.45
C THR A 35 6.94 19.67 12.82
N LYS A 36 7.06 19.37 14.12
CA LYS A 36 7.80 18.21 14.64
C LYS A 36 6.87 17.23 15.31
N LEU A 37 7.15 15.93 15.16
CA LEU A 37 6.56 14.88 15.98
C LEU A 37 7.02 15.07 17.44
N VAL A 38 6.09 15.21 18.37
CA VAL A 38 6.39 15.33 19.81
C VAL A 38 6.31 14.00 20.55
N ARG A 39 5.79 12.97 19.89
CA ARG A 39 5.71 11.63 20.43
C ARG A 39 5.93 10.62 19.31
N THR A 40 6.74 9.61 19.57
CA THR A 40 6.83 8.44 18.69
C THR A 40 5.49 7.71 18.73
N THR A 41 4.83 7.60 17.59
CA THR A 41 3.84 6.53 17.38
C THR A 41 4.64 5.25 17.34
N GLY A 42 4.51 4.40 18.37
CA GLY A 42 5.20 3.12 18.38
C GLY A 42 4.84 2.34 17.11
N PRO A 43 5.77 1.60 16.49
CA PRO A 43 5.38 0.63 15.47
C PRO A 43 4.29 -0.26 16.07
N ALA A 44 3.34 -0.70 15.25
CA ALA A 44 2.39 -1.73 15.65
C ALA A 44 3.21 -3.01 15.94
N ALA A 45 3.76 -3.12 17.14
CA ALA A 45 4.49 -4.28 17.60
C ALA A 45 3.49 -5.37 17.93
N LYS A 46 3.91 -6.64 17.94
CA LYS A 46 3.07 -7.72 18.50
C LYS A 46 2.66 -7.32 19.93
N GLY A 47 1.37 -7.05 20.13
CA GLY A 47 0.80 -6.54 21.38
C GLY A 47 0.27 -5.11 21.35
N CYS A 48 0.62 -4.29 20.35
CA CYS A 48 0.12 -2.93 20.12
C CYS A 48 -0.54 -2.85 18.74
N GLY A 49 -1.74 -3.39 18.59
CA GLY A 49 -2.52 -3.27 17.36
C GLY A 49 -2.13 -4.19 16.20
N LEU A 50 -0.94 -4.77 16.16
CA LEU A 50 -0.60 -5.80 15.17
C LEU A 50 -1.09 -7.17 15.61
N VAL A 51 -2.05 -7.73 14.88
CA VAL A 51 -2.66 -9.05 15.14
C VAL A 51 -1.94 -10.14 14.34
N PHE A 52 -1.58 -9.84 13.09
CA PHE A 52 -0.89 -10.76 12.20
C PHE A 52 0.07 -10.00 11.28
N ASP A 53 1.24 -10.59 11.04
CA ASP A 53 2.17 -10.18 9.98
C ASP A 53 2.72 -11.43 9.30
N SER A 54 2.68 -11.47 7.97
CA SER A 54 3.24 -12.57 7.20
C SER A 54 4.75 -12.70 7.42
N ARG A 55 5.48 -11.60 7.70
CA ARG A 55 6.93 -11.62 7.97
C ARG A 55 7.34 -12.47 9.16
N ASP A 56 6.41 -12.72 10.08
CA ASP A 56 6.62 -13.58 11.25
C ASP A 56 6.35 -15.07 10.97
N ARG A 57 5.99 -15.42 9.74
CA ARG A 57 5.64 -16.78 9.33
C ARG A 57 6.76 -17.41 8.52
N LYS A 58 6.85 -18.74 8.58
CA LYS A 58 7.85 -19.51 7.82
C LYS A 58 7.74 -19.28 6.31
N PHE A 59 6.52 -19.11 5.79
CA PHE A 59 6.29 -18.88 4.37
C PHE A 59 6.76 -17.49 3.89
N SER A 60 7.13 -16.56 4.78
CA SER A 60 7.69 -15.26 4.37
C SER A 60 8.99 -15.34 3.58
N THR A 61 9.67 -16.49 3.63
CA THR A 61 10.87 -16.76 2.84
C THR A 61 10.56 -17.34 1.47
N GLU A 62 9.29 -17.61 1.15
CA GLU A 62 8.88 -18.05 -0.19
C GLU A 62 8.99 -16.87 -1.16
N ARG A 63 9.73 -17.07 -2.26
CA ARG A 63 10.07 -16.03 -3.26
C ARG A 63 9.61 -16.39 -4.66
N GLY A 64 8.69 -17.35 -4.81
CA GLY A 64 8.23 -17.78 -6.12
C GLY A 64 7.43 -16.67 -6.82
N GLU A 65 7.69 -16.50 -8.11
CA GLU A 65 6.96 -15.59 -8.99
C GLU A 65 5.50 -16.04 -9.09
N GLY A 66 4.57 -15.10 -8.90
CA GLY A 66 3.15 -15.34 -9.07
C GLY A 66 2.29 -14.87 -7.92
N ILE A 67 1.30 -15.68 -7.56
CA ILE A 67 0.22 -15.27 -6.68
C ILE A 67 0.45 -15.84 -5.29
N HIS A 68 0.68 -14.96 -4.34
CA HIS A 68 0.66 -15.30 -2.93
C HIS A 68 -0.72 -15.01 -2.38
N MET A 69 -1.28 -15.96 -1.64
CA MET A 69 -2.59 -15.80 -1.03
C MET A 69 -2.55 -16.22 0.43
N THR A 70 -3.09 -15.36 1.30
CA THR A 70 -3.30 -15.67 2.72
C THR A 70 -4.80 -15.62 3.04
N VAL A 71 -5.24 -16.57 3.85
CA VAL A 71 -6.62 -16.68 4.31
C VAL A 71 -6.67 -16.50 5.82
N TRP A 72 -7.65 -15.74 6.30
CA TRP A 72 -7.94 -15.55 7.72
C TRP A 72 -9.41 -15.77 8.02
N LYS A 73 -9.70 -16.07 9.28
CA LYS A 73 -11.03 -15.82 9.84
C LYS A 73 -11.24 -14.32 10.03
N ASP A 74 -12.49 -13.91 10.16
CA ASP A 74 -12.89 -12.51 10.39
C ASP A 74 -12.34 -11.90 11.70
N ASP A 75 -12.01 -12.75 12.67
CA ASP A 75 -11.32 -12.40 13.93
C ASP A 75 -9.79 -12.20 13.78
N GLY A 76 -9.26 -12.29 12.56
CA GLY A 76 -7.82 -12.13 12.28
C GLY A 76 -6.99 -13.38 12.47
N THR A 77 -7.60 -14.50 12.89
CA THR A 77 -6.90 -15.79 13.02
C THR A 77 -6.43 -16.26 11.65
N PHE A 78 -5.12 -16.48 11.52
CA PHE A 78 -4.53 -17.10 10.34
C PHE A 78 -5.14 -18.47 10.08
N PHE A 79 -5.64 -18.68 8.87
CA PHE A 79 -6.26 -19.92 8.43
C PHE A 79 -5.31 -20.71 7.54
N ASP A 80 -4.80 -20.10 6.47
CA ASP A 80 -3.93 -20.77 5.50
C ASP A 80 -3.08 -19.78 4.68
N HIS A 81 -2.03 -20.28 4.05
CA HIS A 81 -1.25 -19.58 3.03
C HIS A 81 -0.97 -20.52 1.86
N THR A 82 -1.13 -20.04 0.63
CA THR A 82 -0.77 -20.79 -0.57
C THR A 82 -0.11 -19.90 -1.60
N LEU A 83 0.95 -20.44 -2.22
CA LEU A 83 1.66 -19.87 -3.36
C LEU A 83 1.25 -20.58 -4.65
N PHE A 84 0.81 -19.82 -5.64
CA PHE A 84 0.53 -20.29 -7.00
C PHE A 84 1.54 -19.69 -7.95
N LEU A 85 2.47 -20.53 -8.41
CA LEU A 85 3.54 -20.13 -9.31
C LEU A 85 2.99 -19.82 -10.70
N THR A 86 3.48 -18.74 -11.28
CA THR A 86 3.18 -18.31 -12.65
C THR A 86 4.41 -18.44 -13.56
N GLU A 87 5.59 -18.62 -12.97
CA GLU A 87 6.82 -19.00 -13.66
C GLU A 87 6.87 -20.49 -14.05
N HIS A 88 7.70 -20.82 -15.04
CA HIS A 88 8.00 -22.19 -15.51
C HIS A 88 6.80 -22.98 -16.08
N ALA A 89 6.72 -23.05 -17.42
CA ALA A 89 5.61 -23.65 -18.17
C ALA A 89 5.20 -25.08 -17.76
N THR A 90 6.12 -25.92 -17.27
CA THR A 90 5.80 -27.30 -16.86
C THR A 90 5.02 -27.39 -15.55
N ALA A 91 5.19 -26.44 -14.63
CA ALA A 91 4.50 -26.41 -13.33
C ALA A 91 3.36 -25.38 -13.30
N ALA A 92 3.52 -24.24 -13.99
CA ALA A 92 2.58 -23.13 -13.99
C ALA A 92 1.13 -23.56 -14.30
N ALA A 93 0.92 -24.36 -15.35
CA ALA A 93 -0.43 -24.80 -15.72
C ALA A 93 -1.15 -25.55 -14.58
N SER A 94 -0.43 -26.41 -13.84
CA SER A 94 -1.00 -27.13 -12.70
C SER A 94 -1.29 -26.22 -11.51
N HIS A 95 -0.46 -25.21 -11.26
CA HIS A 95 -0.69 -24.23 -10.21
C HIS A 95 -1.88 -23.31 -10.55
N MET A 96 -2.05 -22.92 -11.81
CA MET A 96 -3.19 -22.10 -12.26
C MET A 96 -4.53 -22.83 -12.09
N GLU A 97 -4.60 -24.12 -12.46
CA GLU A 97 -5.81 -24.93 -12.24
C GLU A 97 -6.10 -25.16 -10.75
N ARG A 98 -5.05 -25.38 -9.96
CA ARG A 98 -5.16 -25.48 -8.51
C ARG A 98 -5.64 -24.18 -7.87
N PHE A 99 -5.20 -23.02 -8.36
CA PHE A 99 -5.62 -21.72 -7.83
C PHE A 99 -7.14 -21.55 -7.99
N HIS A 100 -7.64 -21.81 -9.19
CA HIS A 100 -9.07 -21.74 -9.48
C HIS A 100 -9.89 -22.73 -8.65
N THR A 101 -9.40 -23.97 -8.47
CA THR A 101 -10.07 -24.97 -7.62
C THR A 101 -10.08 -24.54 -6.15
N TYR A 102 -8.93 -24.11 -5.64
CA TYR A 102 -8.78 -23.67 -4.25
C TYR A 102 -9.73 -22.52 -3.93
N VAL A 103 -9.82 -21.50 -4.79
CA VAL A 103 -10.74 -20.36 -4.61
C VAL A 103 -12.20 -20.80 -4.53
N LYS A 104 -12.61 -21.79 -5.33
CA LYS A 104 -14.00 -22.32 -5.30
C LYS A 104 -14.32 -23.08 -4.01
N GLU A 105 -13.33 -23.71 -3.41
CA GLU A 105 -13.47 -24.54 -2.21
C GLU A 105 -13.33 -23.75 -0.90
N LEU A 106 -12.99 -22.46 -0.98
CA LEU A 106 -12.87 -21.61 0.20
C LEU A 106 -14.18 -21.57 1.00
N PRO A 107 -14.11 -21.71 2.34
CA PRO A 107 -15.28 -21.55 3.19
C PRO A 107 -15.90 -20.16 3.00
N ARG A 108 -17.22 -20.03 3.15
CA ARG A 108 -17.86 -18.71 3.13
C ARG A 108 -17.52 -17.93 4.41
N GLY A 109 -17.32 -16.62 4.28
CA GLY A 109 -17.09 -15.69 5.39
C GLY A 109 -15.64 -15.58 5.85
N VAL A 110 -14.69 -16.27 5.20
CA VAL A 110 -13.26 -16.04 5.45
C VAL A 110 -12.77 -14.81 4.69
N VAL A 111 -11.78 -14.14 5.26
CA VAL A 111 -11.08 -13.02 4.63
C VAL A 111 -9.91 -13.56 3.83
N VAL A 112 -9.78 -13.12 2.58
CA VAL A 112 -8.73 -13.55 1.66
C VAL A 112 -7.93 -12.32 1.25
N GLY A 113 -6.62 -12.40 1.36
CA GLY A 113 -5.67 -11.42 0.85
C GLY A 113 -4.85 -12.05 -0.25
N VAL A 114 -4.76 -11.38 -1.39
CA VAL A 114 -3.99 -11.76 -2.56
C VAL A 114 -2.97 -10.68 -2.85
N ALA A 115 -1.73 -11.07 -3.14
CA ALA A 115 -0.69 -10.16 -3.60
C ALA A 115 0.17 -10.85 -4.66
N VAL A 116 0.49 -10.11 -5.73
CA VAL A 116 1.43 -10.57 -6.76
C VAL A 116 2.87 -10.37 -6.26
N PHE A 117 3.71 -11.38 -6.48
CA PHE A 117 5.14 -11.33 -6.26
C PHE A 117 5.85 -11.40 -7.61
N GLU A 118 6.66 -10.38 -7.91
CA GLU A 118 7.47 -10.24 -9.13
C GLU A 118 6.67 -10.06 -10.43
N ASP A 119 5.86 -11.04 -10.81
CA ASP A 119 4.98 -10.94 -11.98
C ASP A 119 3.72 -11.78 -11.76
N LEU A 120 2.58 -11.33 -12.25
CA LEU A 120 1.41 -12.21 -12.42
C LEU A 120 1.66 -13.17 -13.59
N GLY A 121 2.50 -12.75 -14.54
CA GLY A 121 3.03 -13.51 -15.65
C GLY A 121 2.45 -13.11 -17.00
N ARG A 122 2.91 -13.81 -18.05
CA ARG A 122 2.85 -13.33 -19.43
C ARG A 122 1.56 -13.72 -20.13
N VAL A 123 0.57 -12.85 -20.07
CA VAL A 123 -0.76 -13.03 -20.71
C VAL A 123 -0.67 -13.31 -22.22
N ALA A 124 0.38 -12.80 -22.88
CA ALA A 124 0.62 -13.06 -24.30
C ALA A 124 1.03 -14.51 -24.60
N ASP A 125 1.47 -15.27 -23.59
CA ASP A 125 1.78 -16.69 -23.72
C ASP A 125 0.50 -17.52 -23.72
N THR A 126 0.04 -17.87 -24.92
CA THR A 126 -1.18 -18.66 -25.13
C THR A 126 -1.00 -20.15 -24.81
N SER A 127 0.19 -20.60 -24.42
CA SER A 127 0.46 -21.99 -24.05
C SER A 127 -0.04 -22.36 -22.64
N LEU A 128 -0.39 -21.37 -21.82
CA LEU A 128 -0.82 -21.54 -20.44
C LEU A 128 -2.29 -21.15 -20.22
N PRO A 129 -3.00 -21.77 -19.25
CA PRO A 129 -4.41 -21.52 -18.97
C PRO A 129 -4.64 -20.23 -18.15
N TRP A 130 -4.17 -19.08 -18.64
CA TRP A 130 -4.29 -17.77 -17.97
C TRP A 130 -5.72 -17.39 -17.58
N ASN A 131 -6.71 -17.81 -18.36
CA ASN A 131 -8.11 -17.55 -18.04
C ASN A 131 -8.53 -18.17 -16.70
N SER A 132 -7.96 -19.30 -16.28
CA SER A 132 -8.23 -19.91 -14.98
C SER A 132 -7.81 -18.99 -13.84
N VAL A 133 -6.69 -18.27 -13.99
CA VAL A 133 -6.21 -17.28 -13.02
C VAL A 133 -7.17 -16.10 -12.93
N TYR A 134 -7.56 -15.52 -14.07
CA TYR A 134 -8.48 -14.39 -14.08
C TYR A 134 -9.85 -14.76 -13.52
N HIS A 135 -10.39 -15.91 -13.89
CA HIS A 135 -11.67 -16.37 -13.34
C HIS A 135 -11.61 -16.59 -11.84
N ALA A 136 -10.49 -17.09 -11.30
CA ALA A 136 -10.30 -17.20 -9.87
C ALA A 136 -10.30 -15.82 -9.18
N LEU A 137 -9.61 -14.83 -9.73
CA LEU A 137 -9.63 -13.46 -9.19
C LEU A 137 -11.01 -12.79 -9.32
N GLU A 138 -11.72 -13.03 -10.42
CA GLU A 138 -13.10 -12.56 -10.64
C GLU A 138 -14.09 -13.22 -9.66
N LEU A 139 -13.89 -14.49 -9.30
CA LEU A 139 -14.65 -15.17 -8.24
C LEU A 139 -14.41 -14.55 -6.86
N LEU A 140 -13.22 -14.00 -6.62
CA LEU A 140 -12.90 -13.18 -5.46
C LEU A 140 -13.40 -11.72 -5.61
N GLY A 141 -14.13 -11.40 -6.67
CA GLY A 141 -14.76 -10.10 -6.90
C GLY A 141 -13.87 -9.06 -7.60
N SER A 142 -12.68 -9.43 -8.08
CA SER A 142 -11.86 -8.52 -8.88
C SER A 142 -12.59 -8.10 -10.15
N LYS A 143 -12.49 -6.82 -10.49
CA LYS A 143 -12.98 -6.25 -11.75
C LYS A 143 -11.82 -5.86 -12.67
N ARG A 144 -10.61 -5.75 -12.12
CA ARG A 144 -9.44 -5.18 -12.79
C ARG A 144 -8.25 -6.13 -12.89
N ALA A 145 -8.40 -7.40 -12.49
CA ALA A 145 -7.34 -8.40 -12.62
C ALA A 145 -6.78 -8.52 -14.04
N ARG A 146 -7.59 -8.26 -15.07
CA ARG A 146 -7.17 -8.31 -16.48
C ARG A 146 -6.40 -7.07 -16.95
N GLU A 147 -6.37 -6.00 -16.15
CA GLU A 147 -5.60 -4.79 -16.45
C GLU A 147 -4.15 -4.90 -15.98
N ILE A 148 -3.81 -5.93 -15.20
CA ILE A 148 -2.48 -6.14 -14.64
C ILE A 148 -1.50 -6.43 -15.79
N GLY A 149 -0.52 -5.53 -15.98
CA GLY A 149 0.56 -5.73 -16.93
C GLY A 149 1.69 -6.62 -16.39
N GLU A 150 2.64 -6.94 -17.27
CA GLU A 150 3.86 -7.64 -16.88
C GLU A 150 4.68 -6.82 -15.88
N PHE A 151 5.18 -7.49 -14.84
CA PHE A 151 5.95 -6.87 -13.75
C PHE A 151 5.18 -5.71 -13.08
N GLU A 152 3.86 -5.85 -12.97
CA GLU A 152 3.02 -4.90 -12.23
C GLU A 152 2.53 -5.50 -10.91
N PRO A 153 2.60 -4.72 -9.82
CA PRO A 153 2.10 -5.17 -8.55
C PRO A 153 0.56 -5.15 -8.57
N TYR A 154 -0.02 -6.11 -7.86
CA TYR A 154 -1.46 -6.22 -7.66
C TYR A 154 -1.72 -6.72 -6.25
N ALA A 155 -2.72 -6.12 -5.60
CA ALA A 155 -3.20 -6.57 -4.31
C ALA A 155 -4.74 -6.59 -4.30
N LEU A 156 -5.30 -7.58 -3.62
CA LEU A 156 -6.74 -7.70 -3.40
C LEU A 156 -7.01 -8.20 -1.98
N VAL A 157 -8.05 -7.67 -1.35
CA VAL A 157 -8.59 -8.23 -0.11
C VAL A 157 -10.11 -8.33 -0.23
N THR A 158 -10.69 -9.47 0.17
CA THR A 158 -12.13 -9.72 0.07
C THR A 158 -12.63 -10.66 1.17
N ILE A 159 -13.94 -10.65 1.41
CA ILE A 159 -14.67 -11.62 2.22
C ILE A 159 -15.38 -12.58 1.28
N THR A 160 -15.04 -13.86 1.38
CA THR A 160 -15.60 -14.91 0.54
C THR A 160 -17.11 -15.11 0.76
N GLY A 161 -17.83 -15.38 -0.33
CA GLY A 161 -19.25 -15.73 -0.29
C GLY A 161 -20.23 -14.56 -0.26
N ASP A 162 -19.75 -13.31 -0.37
CA ASP A 162 -20.58 -12.10 -0.38
C ASP A 162 -20.89 -11.54 -1.78
N GLY A 163 -20.45 -12.24 -2.83
CA GLY A 163 -20.60 -11.81 -4.23
C GLY A 163 -19.60 -10.75 -4.70
N GLY A 164 -18.49 -10.55 -3.99
CA GLY A 164 -17.46 -9.56 -4.31
C GLY A 164 -17.79 -8.15 -3.81
N ASN A 165 -18.76 -8.01 -2.91
CA ASN A 165 -19.20 -6.71 -2.39
C ASN A 165 -18.16 -6.06 -1.49
N SER A 166 -17.41 -6.88 -0.75
CA SER A 166 -16.34 -6.45 0.14
C SER A 166 -15.00 -6.26 -0.57
N THR A 167 -14.88 -6.71 -1.82
CA THR A 167 -13.60 -6.73 -2.54
C THR A 167 -13.03 -5.33 -2.67
N GLN A 168 -11.82 -5.16 -2.14
CA GLN A 168 -10.96 -4.01 -2.37
C GLN A 168 -9.76 -4.50 -3.18
N GLU A 169 -9.45 -3.84 -4.28
CA GLU A 169 -8.30 -4.17 -5.11
C GLU A 169 -7.50 -2.91 -5.42
N ALA A 170 -6.19 -3.09 -5.58
CA ALA A 170 -5.26 -2.02 -5.93
C ALA A 170 -4.40 -2.47 -7.11
N VAL A 171 -4.38 -1.64 -8.14
CA VAL A 171 -3.61 -1.86 -9.38
C VAL A 171 -2.69 -0.68 -9.64
N TRP A 172 -1.57 -0.93 -10.30
CA TRP A 172 -0.59 0.11 -10.59
C TRP A 172 -1.13 1.25 -11.47
N ALA A 173 -2.11 0.96 -12.33
CA ALA A 173 -2.74 1.95 -13.22
C ALA A 173 -3.35 3.17 -12.48
N ASP A 174 -3.66 3.04 -11.19
CA ASP A 174 -4.21 4.13 -10.38
C ASP A 174 -3.13 5.03 -9.76
N VAL A 175 -1.88 4.56 -9.73
CA VAL A 175 -0.76 5.29 -9.14
C VAL A 175 -0.26 6.35 -10.12
N LYS A 176 -0.66 7.60 -9.88
CA LYS A 176 -0.30 8.74 -10.73
C LYS A 176 1.00 9.41 -10.30
N GLY A 177 1.83 9.78 -11.27
CA GLY A 177 3.00 10.64 -11.05
C GLY A 177 4.22 9.95 -10.43
N SER A 178 4.21 8.62 -10.28
CA SER A 178 5.39 7.86 -9.88
C SER A 178 6.29 7.57 -11.09
N ILE A 179 7.58 7.86 -10.93
CA ILE A 179 8.64 7.49 -11.88
C ILE A 179 9.56 6.39 -11.30
N SER A 180 9.16 5.78 -10.19
CA SER A 180 9.94 4.76 -9.50
C SER A 180 9.98 3.47 -10.32
N GLU A 181 11.15 2.85 -10.39
CA GLU A 181 11.32 1.48 -10.93
C GLU A 181 10.69 0.43 -10.00
N THR A 182 10.66 0.72 -8.70
CA THR A 182 9.91 -0.07 -7.71
C THR A 182 8.48 0.43 -7.66
N LYS A 183 7.56 -0.42 -8.10
CA LYS A 183 6.12 -0.22 -8.08
C LYS A 183 5.52 -0.85 -6.82
N GLU A 184 4.53 -0.20 -6.26
CA GLU A 184 3.89 -0.64 -5.03
C GLU A 184 2.39 -0.35 -5.04
N VAL A 185 1.60 -1.31 -4.57
CA VAL A 185 0.17 -1.15 -4.29
C VAL A 185 -0.22 -1.87 -3.00
N GLU A 186 -1.27 -1.38 -2.34
CA GLU A 186 -1.82 -1.97 -1.12
C GLU A 186 -3.35 -1.95 -1.19
N ALA A 187 -3.97 -3.09 -0.89
CA ALA A 187 -5.41 -3.24 -0.74
C ALA A 187 -5.74 -3.57 0.72
N LYS A 188 -6.87 -3.06 1.20
CA LYS A 188 -7.27 -3.21 2.60
C LYS A 188 -8.78 -3.24 2.77
N ILE A 189 -9.26 -4.01 3.74
CA ILE A 189 -10.64 -3.99 4.20
C ILE A 189 -10.70 -3.89 5.72
N ALA A 190 -11.56 -3.02 6.23
CA ALA A 190 -11.87 -2.92 7.66
C ALA A 190 -13.18 -3.64 7.96
N ILE A 191 -13.18 -4.53 8.95
CA ILE A 191 -14.36 -5.24 9.45
C ILE A 191 -14.81 -4.58 10.76
N ALA A 192 -15.94 -3.87 10.73
CA ALA A 192 -16.40 -3.06 11.84
C ALA A 192 -16.72 -3.88 13.11
N SER A 193 -17.23 -5.11 12.96
CA SER A 193 -17.59 -5.97 14.09
C SER A 193 -16.37 -6.43 14.90
N THR A 194 -15.22 -6.62 14.25
CA THR A 194 -13.97 -7.06 14.89
C THR A 194 -12.99 -5.91 15.12
N GLN A 195 -13.24 -4.73 14.52
CA GLN A 195 -12.32 -3.59 14.52
C GLN A 195 -10.94 -3.96 13.99
N LEU A 196 -10.90 -4.87 13.02
CA LEU A 196 -9.69 -5.31 12.36
C LEU A 196 -9.65 -4.82 10.92
N THR A 197 -8.47 -4.42 10.48
CA THR A 197 -8.15 -4.12 9.10
C THR A 197 -7.20 -5.20 8.57
N PHE A 198 -7.62 -5.83 7.48
CA PHE A 198 -6.87 -6.84 6.75
C PHE A 198 -6.21 -6.17 5.56
N VAL A 199 -4.92 -6.44 5.36
CA VAL A 199 -4.08 -5.71 4.41
C VAL A 199 -3.28 -6.69 3.57
N ALA A 200 -3.31 -6.51 2.25
CA ALA A 200 -2.44 -7.16 1.30
C ALA A 200 -1.63 -6.10 0.54
N ARG A 201 -0.31 -6.29 0.47
CA ARG A 201 0.62 -5.37 -0.18
C ARG A 201 1.47 -6.12 -1.18
N SER A 202 1.66 -5.52 -2.35
CA SER A 202 2.52 -6.02 -3.42
C SER A 202 3.55 -4.95 -3.78
N ILE A 203 4.82 -5.32 -3.77
CA ILE A 203 5.95 -4.52 -4.26
C ILE A 203 6.60 -5.31 -5.38
N VAL A 204 6.77 -4.68 -6.53
CA VAL A 204 7.42 -5.27 -7.70
C VAL A 204 8.47 -4.31 -8.24
N THR A 205 9.68 -4.81 -8.45
CA THR A 205 10.76 -4.10 -9.14
C THR A 205 11.18 -4.92 -10.35
N LYS A 206 11.03 -4.37 -11.55
CA LYS A 206 11.35 -5.09 -12.78
C LYS A 206 12.84 -5.46 -12.82
N ASP A 207 13.15 -6.72 -13.14
CA ASP A 207 14.51 -7.26 -13.30
C ASP A 207 15.43 -7.05 -12.07
N SER A 208 14.86 -6.79 -10.89
CA SER A 208 15.62 -6.44 -9.69
C SER A 208 14.84 -6.76 -8.41
N SER A 209 15.46 -6.45 -7.28
CA SER A 209 14.85 -6.51 -5.95
C SER A 209 14.72 -5.10 -5.37
N PRO A 210 13.75 -4.82 -4.50
CA PRO A 210 12.90 -5.78 -3.79
C PRO A 210 11.60 -6.15 -4.52
N ASN A 211 11.22 -7.43 -4.41
CA ASN A 211 9.87 -7.95 -4.65
C ASN A 211 9.30 -8.41 -3.29
N GLU A 212 8.04 -8.08 -3.00
CA GLU A 212 7.38 -8.45 -1.74
C GLU A 212 5.89 -8.68 -1.94
N ALA A 213 5.40 -9.80 -1.41
CA ALA A 213 3.99 -10.03 -1.11
C ALA A 213 3.85 -10.08 0.42
N ARG A 214 3.21 -9.06 1.00
CA ARG A 214 3.07 -8.93 2.47
C ARG A 214 1.62 -8.86 2.87
N PHE A 215 1.31 -9.56 3.96
CA PHE A 215 -0.03 -9.62 4.49
C PHE A 215 -0.04 -9.28 5.97
N ARG A 216 -0.99 -8.44 6.38
CA ARG A 216 -1.11 -7.98 7.77
C ARG A 216 -2.55 -7.98 8.22
N VAL A 217 -2.76 -8.23 9.50
CA VAL A 217 -4.01 -7.89 10.20
C VAL A 217 -3.63 -6.97 11.34
N VAL A 218 -4.25 -5.80 11.36
CA VAL A 218 -4.03 -4.77 12.37
C VAL A 218 -5.37 -4.35 12.95
N GLN A 219 -5.38 -3.88 14.19
CA GLN A 219 -6.51 -3.15 14.74
C GLN A 219 -6.73 -1.89 13.92
N SER A 220 -7.97 -1.61 13.53
CA SER A 220 -8.30 -0.52 12.60
C SER A 220 -7.91 0.87 13.11
N GLU A 221 -7.83 1.07 14.42
CA GLU A 221 -7.34 2.31 15.01
C GLU A 221 -5.85 2.57 14.76
N TRP A 222 -5.06 1.52 14.51
CA TRP A 222 -3.62 1.59 14.27
C TRP A 222 -3.25 1.64 12.78
N GLU A 223 -4.20 1.36 11.88
CA GLU A 223 -3.98 1.49 10.44
C GLU A 223 -3.84 2.95 10.02
N SER A 224 -4.60 3.84 10.66
CA SER A 224 -4.57 5.27 10.42
C SER A 224 -4.08 6.02 11.66
N PRO A 225 -2.76 6.09 11.91
CA PRO A 225 -2.23 6.58 13.17
C PRO A 225 -2.58 8.05 13.39
N LYS A 226 -2.98 8.36 14.63
CA LYS A 226 -3.05 9.74 15.11
C LYS A 226 -1.67 10.18 15.59
N ILE A 227 -1.05 11.09 14.85
CA ILE A 227 0.26 11.64 15.21
C ILE A 227 0.10 12.90 16.07
N ASN A 228 1.07 13.14 16.96
CA ASN A 228 1.09 14.30 17.83
C ASN A 228 2.16 15.27 17.35
N LEU A 229 1.79 16.53 17.16
CA LEU A 229 2.62 17.57 16.57
C LEU A 229 2.90 18.69 17.58
N MET A 230 4.04 19.35 17.40
CA MET A 230 4.52 20.40 18.33
C MET A 230 3.72 21.70 18.25
N HIS A 231 3.10 21.97 17.09
CA HIS A 231 2.41 23.22 16.80
C HIS A 231 0.95 22.95 16.44
N ASP A 232 0.14 24.00 16.51
CA ASP A 232 -1.24 24.01 16.04
C ASP A 232 -1.28 23.79 14.52
N VAL A 233 -1.99 22.74 14.12
CA VAL A 233 -2.22 22.28 12.74
C VAL A 233 -3.71 22.26 12.41
N SER A 234 -4.56 22.98 13.14
CA SER A 234 -6.01 23.06 12.92
C SER A 234 -6.41 23.52 11.51
N LYS A 235 -5.50 24.21 10.82
CA LYS A 235 -5.69 24.67 9.43
C LYS A 235 -5.25 23.64 8.38
N TRP A 236 -4.67 22.51 8.78
CA TRP A 236 -4.42 21.39 7.88
C TRP A 236 -5.75 20.65 7.67
N GLU A 237 -6.12 20.43 6.42
CA GLU A 237 -7.43 19.93 6.03
C GLU A 237 -7.33 18.47 5.56
N PRO A 238 -8.39 17.66 5.74
CA PRO A 238 -8.47 16.34 5.13
C PRO A 238 -8.23 16.41 3.62
N GLY A 239 -7.34 15.54 3.12
CA GLY A 239 -6.87 15.55 1.73
C GLY A 239 -5.54 16.26 1.50
N ASP A 240 -5.08 17.10 2.43
CA ASP A 240 -3.74 17.69 2.37
C ASP A 240 -2.67 16.57 2.33
N LYS A 241 -1.65 16.75 1.50
CA LYS A 241 -0.49 15.85 1.43
C LYS A 241 0.59 16.36 2.37
N VAL A 242 1.03 15.50 3.28
CA VAL A 242 2.13 15.79 4.20
C VAL A 242 3.32 14.91 3.87
N VAL A 243 4.52 15.48 3.97
CA VAL A 243 5.78 14.75 3.83
C VAL A 243 6.32 14.50 5.22
N VAL A 244 6.35 13.25 5.63
CA VAL A 244 6.95 12.81 6.90
C VAL A 244 8.37 12.38 6.58
N ALA A 245 9.37 13.04 7.16
CA ALA A 245 10.77 12.74 6.89
C ALA A 245 11.55 12.60 8.20
N SER A 246 12.60 11.78 8.16
CA SER A 246 13.58 11.67 9.22
C SER A 246 14.37 12.98 9.39
N THR A 247 14.83 13.25 10.62
CA THR A 247 15.69 14.40 10.92
C THR A 247 17.11 14.26 10.39
N ASP A 248 17.46 13.12 9.78
CA ASP A 248 18.76 12.87 9.15
C ASP A 248 18.88 13.46 7.74
N PHE A 249 17.83 14.12 7.24
CA PHE A 249 17.76 14.80 5.95
C PHE A 249 17.97 13.90 4.72
N ASP A 250 17.84 12.57 4.86
CA ASP A 250 17.83 11.67 3.71
C ASP A 250 16.45 11.71 3.04
N TRP A 251 16.39 12.30 1.84
CA TRP A 251 15.16 12.41 1.05
C TRP A 251 14.56 11.05 0.68
N ARG A 252 15.34 9.95 0.74
CA ARG A 252 14.86 8.59 0.50
C ARG A 252 14.07 8.01 1.68
N GLN A 253 14.14 8.63 2.85
CA GLN A 253 13.43 8.22 4.06
C GLN A 253 12.17 9.08 4.29
N ALA A 254 11.69 9.76 3.25
CA ALA A 254 10.48 10.56 3.32
C ALA A 254 9.28 9.75 2.81
N GLU A 255 8.20 9.75 3.58
CA GLU A 255 6.91 9.19 3.19
C GLU A 255 5.92 10.33 2.93
N VAL A 256 5.18 10.24 1.83
CA VAL A 256 4.08 11.17 1.54
C VAL A 256 2.79 10.54 2.01
N LYS A 257 2.12 11.18 2.97
CA LYS A 257 0.86 10.70 3.56
C LYS A 257 -0.26 11.69 3.28
N THR A 258 -1.49 11.19 3.27
CA THR A 258 -2.70 12.00 3.16
C THR A 258 -3.29 12.23 4.55
N ILE A 259 -3.73 13.45 4.85
CA ILE A 259 -4.51 13.71 6.06
C ILE A 259 -5.92 13.15 5.90
N LEU A 260 -6.35 12.34 6.85
CA LEU A 260 -7.69 11.76 6.90
C LEU A 260 -8.61 12.59 7.82
N PRO A 261 -9.94 12.55 7.60
CA PRO A 261 -10.90 13.13 8.53
C PRO A 261 -10.73 12.57 9.95
N CYS A 262 -10.70 13.46 10.95
CA CYS A 262 -10.48 13.12 12.35
C CYS A 262 -11.36 13.95 13.29
N LEU A 263 -12.49 13.38 13.72
CA LEU A 263 -13.49 14.09 14.55
C LEU A 263 -13.04 14.29 16.00
N ASP A 264 -12.07 13.52 16.45
CA ASP A 264 -11.57 13.48 17.83
C ASP A 264 -10.09 13.94 17.92
N CYS A 265 -9.57 14.59 16.88
CA CYS A 265 -8.23 15.19 16.90
C CYS A 265 -8.26 16.54 17.64
N SER A 266 -7.26 16.78 18.49
CA SER A 266 -6.98 18.13 18.98
C SER A 266 -6.32 18.99 17.89
N ALA A 267 -6.18 20.30 18.15
CA ALA A 267 -5.45 21.22 17.26
C ALA A 267 -3.97 20.83 17.05
N TYR A 268 -3.43 19.89 17.82
CA TYR A 268 -2.04 19.42 17.75
C TYR A 268 -1.92 18.00 17.20
N GLN A 269 -2.99 17.48 16.57
CA GLN A 269 -3.06 16.11 16.09
C GLN A 269 -3.65 16.04 14.70
N VAL A 270 -3.15 15.09 13.91
CA VAL A 270 -3.76 14.70 12.63
C VAL A 270 -3.77 13.19 12.52
N LYS A 271 -4.74 12.68 11.77
CA LYS A 271 -4.84 11.28 11.40
C LYS A 271 -4.28 11.10 10.00
N LEU A 272 -3.39 10.14 9.81
CA LEU A 272 -2.73 9.88 8.53
C LEU A 272 -3.16 8.54 7.94
N GLU A 273 -3.13 8.45 6.62
CA GLU A 273 -3.28 7.22 5.82
C GLU A 273 -2.07 6.29 5.85
#